data_AF-A0A210R370-F1
#
_entry.id   AF-A0A210R370-F1
#
_cell.length_a   1.000
_cell.length_b   1.000
_cell.length_c   1.000
_cell.angle_alpha   90.00
_cell.angle_beta   90.00
_cell.angle_gamma   90.00
#
_symmetry.space_group_name_H-M   'P 1'
#
loop_
_entity.id
_entity.type
_entity.pdbx_description
1 polymer ?
#
loop_
_entity_poly.entity_id
_entity_poly.type
_entity_poly.pdbx_seq_one_letter_code
_entity_poly.pdbx_strand_id
1 'polypeptide(L)'
;MYIYKEQSLSTRTEEQPLSTRTEEQPLSTRTEEQSLSTRTEEQPLSSRIEEQSLSTRTEDQSLRTRTEEQSLSTGTEEQSLSTRPEEQPLSTRTEDQSLSTRTEEQSLSTSTEEQSLSTRTEQQSLSTRTEEQSLSTRTEEQSLSTGTEEQSLSTRTE
;
A
#
# COMPACT_ATOMS: atom_id res chain seq x y z
N MET A 1 19.50 -27.51 -19.88
CA MET A 1 18.08 -27.51 -20.27
C MET A 1 17.45 -26.33 -19.54
N TYR A 2 17.19 -25.24 -20.25
CA TYR A 2 16.57 -24.05 -19.65
C TYR A 2 15.05 -24.27 -19.67
N ILE A 3 14.44 -24.36 -18.50
CA ILE A 3 12.98 -24.30 -18.36
C ILE A 3 12.64 -22.82 -18.36
N TYR A 4 12.03 -22.33 -19.44
CA TYR A 4 11.41 -21.01 -19.42
C TYR A 4 10.17 -21.10 -18.52
N LYS A 5 10.20 -20.41 -17.38
CA LYS A 5 9.01 -20.12 -16.58
C LYS A 5 8.30 -18.98 -17.32
N GLU A 6 7.06 -19.17 -17.76
CA GLU A 6 6.28 -18.10 -18.40
C GLU A 6 6.07 -16.96 -17.39
N GLN A 7 6.78 -15.86 -17.58
CA GLN A 7 6.43 -14.58 -16.95
C GLN A 7 5.40 -13.90 -17.85
N SER A 8 4.15 -13.89 -17.38
CA SER A 8 3.06 -13.19 -18.07
C SER A 8 3.09 -11.70 -17.69
N LEU A 9 3.53 -10.85 -18.62
CA LEU A 9 3.38 -9.39 -18.49
C LEU A 9 1.99 -9.01 -19.02
N SER A 10 1.14 -8.43 -18.16
CA SER A 10 -0.19 -7.99 -18.56
C SER A 10 -0.37 -6.50 -18.33
N THR A 11 -0.96 -5.82 -19.31
CA THR A 11 -1.40 -4.42 -19.21
C THR A 11 -2.91 -4.36 -19.42
N ARG A 12 -3.63 -3.64 -18.57
CA ARG A 12 -5.10 -3.55 -18.63
C ARG A 12 -5.60 -2.15 -18.29
N THR A 13 -6.52 -1.63 -19.10
CA THR A 13 -7.21 -0.35 -18.88
C THR A 13 -8.71 -0.57 -18.90
N GLU A 14 -9.43 -0.12 -17.87
CA GLU A 14 -10.88 -0.38 -17.72
C GLU A 14 -11.65 0.80 -17.15
N GLU A 15 -12.92 0.89 -17.56
CA GLU A 15 -13.91 1.80 -17.00
C GLU A 15 -14.92 0.95 -16.22
N GLN A 16 -15.09 1.22 -14.92
CA GLN A 16 -16.01 0.56 -13.98
C GLN A 16 -15.85 -0.95 -13.70
N PRO A 17 -14.67 -1.44 -13.30
CA PRO A 17 -14.47 -2.87 -13.04
C PRO A 17 -14.92 -3.32 -11.63
N LEU A 18 -15.65 -4.45 -11.59
CA LEU A 18 -15.79 -5.31 -10.41
C LEU A 18 -14.96 -6.58 -10.62
N SER A 19 -14.06 -6.92 -9.70
CA SER A 19 -13.19 -8.08 -9.89
C SER A 19 -12.73 -8.76 -8.60
N THR A 20 -12.58 -10.09 -8.69
CA THR A 20 -11.95 -10.95 -7.70
C THR A 20 -10.84 -11.74 -8.38
N ARG A 21 -9.61 -11.74 -7.85
CA ARG A 21 -8.45 -12.37 -8.52
C ARG A 21 -7.56 -13.11 -7.52
N THR A 22 -7.12 -14.31 -7.89
CA THR A 22 -6.14 -15.11 -7.13
C THR A 22 -5.06 -15.59 -8.07
N GLU A 23 -3.78 -15.27 -7.81
CA GLU A 23 -2.68 -15.57 -8.73
C GLU A 23 -1.34 -15.88 -8.06
N GLU A 24 -0.53 -16.67 -8.76
CA GLU A 24 0.84 -17.02 -8.43
C GLU A 24 1.79 -16.29 -9.40
N GLN A 25 2.67 -15.44 -8.86
CA GLN A 25 3.70 -14.65 -9.57
C GLN A 25 3.23 -13.71 -10.69
N PRO A 26 2.31 -12.76 -10.43
CA PRO A 26 1.86 -11.83 -11.45
C PRO A 26 2.85 -10.68 -11.70
N LEU A 27 3.08 -10.34 -12.98
CA LEU A 27 3.67 -9.07 -13.41
C LEU A 27 2.61 -8.26 -14.15
N SER A 28 2.17 -7.13 -13.60
CA SER A 28 1.05 -6.39 -14.21
C SER A 28 1.11 -4.88 -14.02
N THR A 29 0.62 -4.16 -15.04
CA THR A 29 0.23 -2.75 -14.93
C THR A 29 -1.26 -2.60 -15.18
N ARG A 30 -1.93 -1.77 -14.38
CA ARG A 30 -3.38 -1.57 -14.49
C ARG A 30 -3.78 -0.11 -14.29
N THR A 31 -4.70 0.36 -15.12
CA THR A 31 -5.35 1.67 -15.00
C THR A 31 -6.86 1.45 -14.94
N GLU A 32 -7.53 1.97 -13.92
CA GLU A 32 -8.98 1.78 -13.74
C GLU A 32 -9.65 3.09 -13.33
N GLU A 33 -10.76 3.43 -13.98
CA GLU A 33 -11.68 4.48 -13.51
C GLU A 33 -12.85 3.79 -12.78
N GLN A 34 -13.11 4.18 -11.54
CA GLN A 34 -14.13 3.66 -10.62
C GLN A 34 -14.10 2.13 -10.40
N SER A 35 -13.29 1.64 -9.45
CA SER A 35 -13.10 0.19 -9.26
C SER A 35 -13.54 -0.35 -7.90
N LEU A 36 -14.01 -1.61 -7.90
CA LEU A 36 -14.14 -2.44 -6.69
C LEU A 36 -13.39 -3.76 -6.89
N SER A 37 -12.36 -4.00 -6.08
CA SER A 37 -11.54 -5.21 -6.25
C SER A 37 -11.17 -5.95 -4.96
N THR A 38 -11.17 -7.28 -5.04
CA THR A 38 -10.55 -8.16 -4.04
C THR A 38 -9.46 -8.98 -4.69
N ARG A 39 -8.29 -9.09 -4.05
CA ARG A 39 -7.12 -9.72 -4.65
C ARG A 39 -6.29 -10.48 -3.63
N THR A 40 -5.87 -11.68 -4.01
CA THR A 40 -4.92 -12.51 -3.27
C THR A 40 -3.78 -12.91 -4.19
N GLU A 41 -2.53 -12.55 -3.88
CA GLU A 41 -1.39 -12.81 -4.77
C GLU A 41 -0.15 -13.31 -4.02
N GLU A 42 0.49 -14.33 -4.57
CA GLU A 42 1.80 -14.82 -4.12
C GLU A 42 2.89 -14.26 -5.05
N GLN A 43 3.88 -13.57 -4.49
CA GLN A 43 4.99 -12.92 -5.18
C GLN A 43 4.62 -11.89 -6.28
N PRO A 44 3.75 -10.90 -6.01
CA PRO A 44 3.35 -9.94 -7.03
C PRO A 44 4.39 -8.85 -7.30
N LEU A 45 4.51 -8.48 -8.58
CA LEU A 45 5.18 -7.26 -9.03
C LEU A 45 4.18 -6.41 -9.82
N SER A 46 3.70 -5.31 -9.23
CA SER A 46 2.62 -4.54 -9.87
C SER A 46 2.73 -3.02 -9.78
N SER A 47 2.19 -2.37 -10.81
CA SER A 47 1.91 -0.94 -10.81
C SER A 47 0.43 -0.71 -11.07
N ARG A 48 -0.23 0.12 -10.27
CA ARG A 48 -1.65 0.44 -10.47
C ARG A 48 -1.92 1.94 -10.39
N ILE A 49 -2.76 2.44 -11.28
CA ILE A 49 -3.31 3.80 -11.27
C ILE A 49 -4.84 3.67 -11.20
N GLU A 50 -5.50 4.32 -10.23
CA GLU A 50 -6.96 4.28 -10.07
C GLU A 50 -7.55 5.68 -9.83
N GLU A 51 -8.64 6.01 -10.51
CA GLU A 51 -9.54 7.12 -10.17
C GLU A 51 -10.74 6.52 -9.42
N GLN A 52 -10.97 6.89 -8.17
CA GLN A 52 -12.01 6.36 -7.27
C GLN A 52 -11.98 4.83 -7.07
N SER A 53 -11.42 4.36 -5.96
CA SER A 53 -11.28 2.91 -5.72
C SER A 53 -11.77 2.44 -4.35
N LEU A 54 -12.29 1.21 -4.31
CA LEU A 54 -12.42 0.42 -3.10
C LEU A 54 -11.71 -0.92 -3.30
N SER A 55 -10.74 -1.23 -2.44
CA SER A 55 -9.93 -2.44 -2.61
C SER A 55 -9.64 -3.17 -1.30
N THR A 56 -9.59 -4.50 -1.41
CA THR A 56 -9.09 -5.40 -0.37
C THR A 56 -8.03 -6.31 -0.95
N ARG A 57 -6.87 -6.41 -0.27
CA ARG A 57 -5.73 -7.16 -0.78
C ARG A 57 -5.06 -8.00 0.29
N THR A 58 -4.62 -9.19 -0.10
CA THR A 58 -3.76 -10.07 0.68
C THR A 58 -2.59 -10.49 -0.20
N GLU A 59 -1.36 -10.20 0.19
CA GLU A 59 -0.18 -10.47 -0.65
C GLU A 59 0.94 -11.12 0.18
N ASP A 60 1.60 -12.13 -0.37
CA ASP A 60 2.88 -12.69 0.14
C ASP A 60 4.02 -12.22 -0.78
N GLN A 61 5.07 -11.62 -0.22
CA GLN A 61 6.28 -11.17 -0.91
C GLN A 61 6.02 -10.20 -2.08
N SER A 62 5.74 -8.92 -1.82
CA SER A 62 5.29 -7.98 -2.87
C SER A 62 6.26 -6.83 -3.15
N LEU A 63 6.35 -6.43 -4.43
CA LEU A 63 6.83 -5.09 -4.82
C LEU A 63 5.72 -4.33 -5.54
N ARG A 64 5.35 -3.16 -5.03
CA ARG A 64 4.19 -2.43 -5.56
C ARG A 64 4.36 -0.91 -5.61
N THR A 65 3.87 -0.36 -6.72
CA THR A 65 3.57 1.07 -6.86
C THR A 65 2.07 1.25 -7.06
N ARG A 66 1.45 2.12 -6.27
CA ARG A 66 0.03 2.47 -6.44
C ARG A 66 -0.15 3.97 -6.46
N THR A 67 -0.89 4.48 -7.44
CA THR A 67 -1.32 5.87 -7.50
C THR A 67 -2.83 5.91 -7.50
N GLU A 68 -3.44 6.68 -6.60
CA GLU A 68 -4.91 6.77 -6.50
C GLU A 68 -5.39 8.20 -6.29
N GLU A 69 -6.51 8.53 -6.92
CA GLU A 69 -7.36 9.66 -6.53
C GLU A 69 -8.61 9.09 -5.83
N GLN A 70 -8.87 9.50 -4.58
CA GLN A 70 -9.97 9.03 -3.74
C GLN A 70 -10.00 7.50 -3.54
N SER A 71 -9.34 7.03 -2.49
CA SER A 71 -9.19 5.59 -2.25
C SER A 71 -9.76 5.13 -0.90
N LEU A 72 -10.31 3.91 -0.90
CA LEU A 72 -10.57 3.12 0.29
C LEU A 72 -9.84 1.79 0.15
N SER A 73 -8.89 1.53 1.05
CA SER A 73 -8.01 0.36 0.92
C SER A 73 -7.80 -0.39 2.21
N THR A 74 -8.03 -1.70 2.17
CA THR A 74 -7.66 -2.64 3.22
C THR A 74 -6.62 -3.64 2.69
N GLY A 75 -5.58 -3.89 3.48
CA GLY A 75 -4.46 -4.73 3.05
C GLY A 75 -3.84 -5.54 4.17
N THR A 76 -3.45 -6.77 3.85
CA THR A 76 -2.57 -7.60 4.68
C THR A 76 -1.41 -8.09 3.81
N GLU A 77 -0.18 -7.87 4.26
CA GLU A 77 1.01 -8.18 3.46
C GLU A 77 2.09 -8.86 4.33
N GLU A 78 2.65 -9.97 3.87
CA GLU A 78 3.85 -10.60 4.43
C GLU A 78 5.02 -10.23 3.50
N GLN A 79 6.05 -9.53 4.01
CA GLN A 79 7.23 -9.07 3.27
C GLN A 79 6.90 -8.16 2.09
N SER A 80 6.96 -6.84 2.30
CA SER A 80 6.55 -5.89 1.24
C SER A 80 7.49 -4.71 1.03
N LEU A 81 7.65 -4.32 -0.24
CA LEU A 81 8.13 -2.98 -0.62
C LEU A 81 7.02 -2.23 -1.36
N SER A 82 6.58 -1.10 -0.79
CA SER A 82 5.44 -0.35 -1.34
C SER A 82 5.73 1.14 -1.48
N THR A 83 5.29 1.71 -2.61
CA THR A 83 5.22 3.17 -2.83
C THR A 83 3.79 3.58 -3.16
N ARG A 84 3.23 4.52 -2.38
CA ARG A 84 1.83 4.94 -2.51
C ARG A 84 1.66 6.47 -2.44
N PRO A 85 1.64 7.15 -3.59
CA PRO A 85 1.01 8.47 -3.72
C PRO A 85 -0.52 8.35 -3.80
N GLU A 86 -1.25 8.97 -2.87
CA GLU A 86 -2.72 8.95 -2.86
C GLU A 86 -3.30 10.34 -2.51
N GLU A 87 -4.33 10.78 -3.23
CA GLU A 87 -5.15 11.95 -2.89
C GLU A 87 -6.45 11.49 -2.19
N GLN A 88 -6.76 12.08 -1.04
CA GLN A 88 -7.89 11.73 -0.16
C GLN A 88 -7.99 10.25 0.26
N PRO A 89 -6.92 9.63 0.80
CA PRO A 89 -6.94 8.21 1.12
C PRO A 89 -7.58 7.87 2.46
N LEU A 90 -8.27 6.73 2.48
CA LEU A 90 -8.68 6.02 3.68
C LEU A 90 -8.12 4.60 3.67
N SER A 91 -7.22 4.29 4.61
CA SER A 91 -6.42 3.07 4.56
C SER A 91 -6.36 2.31 5.88
N THR A 92 -6.46 0.99 5.78
CA THR A 92 -6.13 0.06 6.86
C THR A 92 -5.10 -0.94 6.36
N ARG A 93 -3.92 -1.03 6.99
CA ARG A 93 -2.87 -1.97 6.58
C ARG A 93 -2.35 -2.77 7.76
N THR A 94 -2.08 -4.05 7.52
CA THR A 94 -1.37 -4.95 8.43
C THR A 94 -0.18 -5.52 7.66
N GLU A 95 1.02 -5.38 8.20
CA GLU A 95 2.25 -5.79 7.52
C GLU A 95 3.17 -6.55 8.48
N ASP A 96 3.74 -7.64 7.98
CA ASP A 96 4.85 -8.37 8.60
C ASP A 96 6.09 -8.14 7.75
N GLN A 97 7.11 -7.48 8.30
CA GLN A 97 8.32 -6.99 7.62
C GLN A 97 8.07 -6.11 6.39
N SER A 98 8.30 -4.79 6.50
CA SER A 98 8.05 -3.90 5.36
C SER A 98 8.97 -2.71 5.20
N LEU A 99 9.13 -2.29 3.93
CA LEU A 99 9.62 -0.95 3.57
C LEU A 99 8.51 -0.20 2.83
N SER A 100 8.11 0.96 3.34
CA SER A 100 6.99 1.72 2.79
C SER A 100 7.31 3.19 2.59
N THR A 101 6.95 3.72 1.43
CA THR A 101 6.92 5.17 1.17
C THR A 101 5.49 5.59 0.86
N ARG A 102 4.94 6.50 1.66
CA ARG A 102 3.58 7.01 1.52
C ARG A 102 3.60 8.52 1.40
N THR A 103 2.88 9.03 0.40
CA THR A 103 2.64 10.46 0.21
C THR A 103 1.14 10.65 0.09
N GLU A 104 0.55 11.38 1.03
CA GLU A 104 -0.90 11.49 1.16
C GLU A 104 -1.35 12.95 1.30
N GLU A 105 -2.39 13.35 0.56
CA GLU A 105 -3.11 14.62 0.73
C GLU A 105 -4.49 14.32 1.34
N GLN A 106 -4.79 14.87 2.51
CA GLN A 106 -5.99 14.62 3.32
C GLN A 106 -6.23 13.14 3.66
N SER A 107 -5.60 12.63 4.72
CA SER A 107 -5.59 11.18 4.99
C SER A 107 -6.23 10.75 6.31
N LEU A 108 -6.79 9.53 6.27
CA LEU A 108 -7.19 8.75 7.44
C LEU A 108 -6.56 7.36 7.35
N SER A 109 -5.66 7.02 8.26
CA SER A 109 -4.96 5.74 8.22
C SER A 109 -4.93 5.01 9.55
N THR A 110 -4.96 3.68 9.44
CA THR A 110 -4.64 2.77 10.54
C THR A 110 -3.61 1.76 10.03
N SER A 111 -2.49 1.63 10.73
CA SER A 111 -1.45 0.67 10.38
C SER A 111 -1.06 -0.17 11.60
N THR A 112 -0.84 -1.46 11.36
CA THR A 112 -0.20 -2.39 12.29
C THR A 112 0.98 -3.03 11.59
N GLU A 113 2.18 -2.86 12.14
CA GLU A 113 3.43 -3.29 11.50
C GLU A 113 4.33 -4.04 12.50
N GLU A 114 4.85 -5.20 12.07
CA GLU A 114 5.95 -5.94 12.71
C GLU A 114 7.20 -5.72 11.83
N GLN A 115 8.28 -5.17 12.42
CA GLN A 115 9.53 -4.81 11.75
C GLN A 115 9.39 -3.92 10.50
N SER A 116 9.51 -2.59 10.65
CA SER A 116 9.33 -1.70 9.49
C SER A 116 10.35 -0.57 9.33
N LEU A 117 10.58 -0.19 8.06
CA LEU A 117 11.15 1.11 7.69
C LEU A 117 10.13 1.91 6.88
N SER A 118 9.75 3.08 7.37
CA SER A 118 8.73 3.90 6.73
C SER A 118 9.15 5.34 6.49
N THR A 119 8.74 5.86 5.34
CA THR A 119 8.78 7.28 5.02
C THR A 119 7.36 7.74 4.73
N ARG A 120 6.88 8.74 5.47
CA ARG A 120 5.53 9.27 5.32
C ARG A 120 5.55 10.78 5.17
N THR A 121 4.94 11.26 4.10
CA THR A 121 4.70 12.68 3.84
C THR A 121 3.19 12.92 3.81
N GLU A 122 2.69 13.83 4.63
CA GLU A 122 1.25 14.10 4.73
C GLU A 122 0.91 15.59 4.74
N GLN A 123 -0.18 15.94 4.05
CA GLN A 123 -0.86 17.22 4.21
C GLN A 123 -2.25 16.97 4.80
N GLN A 124 -2.49 17.40 6.04
CA GLN A 124 -3.69 17.14 6.84
C GLN A 124 -3.97 15.65 7.11
N SER A 125 -3.70 15.17 8.33
CA SER A 125 -3.86 13.74 8.64
C SER A 125 -4.48 13.39 10.00
N LEU A 126 -5.18 12.25 10.01
CA LEU A 126 -5.56 11.48 11.18
C LEU A 126 -4.95 10.08 11.07
N SER A 127 -4.10 9.69 12.01
CA SER A 127 -3.46 8.37 11.97
C SER A 127 -3.46 7.63 13.30
N THR A 128 -3.66 6.32 13.20
CA THR A 128 -3.45 5.36 14.29
C THR A 128 -2.38 4.36 13.89
N ARG A 129 -1.35 4.19 14.72
CA ARG A 129 -0.26 3.25 14.42
C ARG A 129 0.06 2.34 15.61
N THR A 130 0.24 1.06 15.32
CA THR A 130 0.81 0.08 16.25
C THR A 130 2.05 -0.51 15.61
N GLU A 131 3.19 -0.44 16.30
CA GLU A 131 4.47 -0.91 15.75
C GLU A 131 5.29 -1.72 16.76
N GLU A 132 5.90 -2.79 16.27
CA GLU A 132 6.95 -3.57 16.94
C GLU A 132 8.23 -3.48 16.09
N GLN A 133 9.29 -2.86 16.64
CA GLN A 133 10.57 -2.55 15.98
C GLN A 133 10.48 -1.70 14.70
N SER A 134 10.74 -0.39 14.79
CA SER A 134 10.65 0.49 13.60
C SER A 134 11.73 1.57 13.47
N LEU A 135 12.05 1.93 12.22
CA LEU A 135 12.65 3.23 11.88
C LEU A 135 11.67 4.02 11.02
N SER A 136 11.35 5.25 11.41
CA SER A 136 10.40 6.07 10.66
C SER A 136 10.89 7.49 10.41
N THR A 137 10.56 8.00 9.23
CA THR A 137 10.68 9.41 8.89
C THR A 137 9.30 9.96 8.55
N ARG A 138 8.92 11.07 9.20
CA ARG A 138 7.59 11.66 9.04
C ARG A 138 7.70 13.15 8.80
N THR A 139 7.02 13.61 7.76
CA THR A 139 6.87 15.03 7.43
C THR A 139 5.39 15.34 7.36
N GLU A 140 4.92 16.32 8.14
CA GLU A 140 3.48 16.60 8.26
C GLU A 140 3.14 18.08 8.33
N GLU A 141 2.09 18.44 7.60
CA GLU A 141 1.43 19.74 7.70
C GLU A 141 0.02 19.53 8.31
N GLN A 142 -0.17 19.91 9.59
CA GLN A 142 -1.38 19.72 10.40
C GLN A 142 -1.78 18.24 10.66
N SER A 143 -1.67 17.75 11.90
CA SER A 143 -2.01 16.35 12.20
C SER A 143 -2.60 16.09 13.59
N LEU A 144 -3.39 15.01 13.70
CA LEU A 144 -3.63 14.29 14.95
C LEU A 144 -3.19 12.84 14.78
N SER A 145 -2.38 12.34 15.71
CA SER A 145 -1.87 10.98 15.66
C SER A 145 -1.95 10.33 17.03
N THR A 146 -2.29 9.04 17.04
CA THR A 146 -2.25 8.21 18.25
C THR A 146 -1.51 6.91 17.91
N GLY A 147 -0.74 6.38 18.85
CA GLY A 147 -0.03 5.14 18.58
C GLY A 147 0.58 4.51 19.80
N THR A 148 0.95 3.24 19.63
CA THR A 148 1.69 2.44 20.59
C THR A 148 2.93 1.91 19.88
N GLU A 149 4.10 2.06 20.49
CA GLU A 149 5.39 1.71 19.89
C GLU A 149 6.20 0.82 20.86
N GLU A 150 6.75 -0.27 20.35
CA GLU A 150 7.75 -1.11 21.03
C GLU A 150 9.08 -1.03 20.26
N GLN A 151 10.10 -0.37 20.84
CA GLN A 151 11.43 -0.11 20.26
C GLN A 151 11.43 0.66 18.90
N SER A 152 11.57 1.99 18.94
CA SER A 152 11.55 2.85 17.73
C SER A 152 12.69 3.87 17.67
N LEU A 153 13.13 4.21 16.45
CA LEU A 153 13.86 5.46 16.15
C LEU A 153 13.08 6.26 15.11
N SER A 154 12.62 7.44 15.50
CA SER A 154 11.75 8.28 14.66
C SER A 154 12.33 9.67 14.49
N THR A 155 12.28 10.19 13.26
CA THR A 155 12.59 11.60 12.97
C THR A 155 11.37 12.27 12.37
N ARG A 156 10.89 13.32 13.05
CA ARG A 156 9.83 14.19 12.53
C ARG A 156 10.45 15.47 12.00
N THR A 157 10.02 15.87 10.81
CA THR A 157 10.33 17.18 10.22
C THR A 157 9.02 17.96 10.15
N GLU A 158 9.05 19.20 10.65
CA GLU A 158 7.97 20.19 10.55
C GLU A 158 8.36 21.24 9.51
#